data_AF-A0A9K3EF65-F1
#
_entry.id   AF-A0A9K3EF65-F1
#
_cell.length_a   1.000
_cell.length_b   1.000
_cell.length_c   1.000
_cell.angle_alpha   90.00
_cell.angle_beta   90.00
_cell.angle_gamma   90.00
#
_symmetry.space_group_name_H-M   'P 1'
#
loop_
_entity.id
_entity.type
_entity.pdbx_description
1 polymer ?
#
loop_
_entity_poly.entity_id
_entity_poly.type
_entity_poly.pdbx_seq_one_letter_code
_entity_poly.pdbx_strand_id
1 'polypeptide(L)'
;MFAAHAKITNLEAEVVSLKEKIEEAKSDREHAEVDLNAQILSKDRDLAGKDAEIAELKRRLFEAQEKNESLEIDLAAEKVKADTAEEARKAAEEARKISTSALNLDQAVAALTDAVCAVGHRGGYLECTQHVEAAMKEHFGTRYYSVTDQADEMLAKAEEVYDHLSLPVMELVMEALKHDDYVARLKSILMVPETVELSEEEEETILEVMARSRL
;
A
#
# COMPACT_ATOMS: atom_id res chain seq x y z
N MET A 1 115.83 22.22 18.48
CA MET A 1 115.10 20.95 18.46
C MET A 1 113.93 20.88 19.45
N PHE A 2 114.05 21.35 20.70
CA PHE A 2 112.99 21.25 21.73
C PHE A 2 111.63 21.91 21.38
N ALA A 3 111.64 23.12 20.81
CA ALA A 3 110.39 23.83 20.48
C ALA A 3 109.56 23.14 19.38
N ALA A 4 110.21 22.44 18.45
CA ALA A 4 109.54 21.66 17.42
C ALA A 4 108.91 20.39 18.02
N HIS A 5 109.61 19.71 18.92
CA HIS A 5 109.08 18.54 19.63
C HIS A 5 107.85 18.85 20.47
N ALA A 6 107.85 19.97 21.23
CA ALA A 6 106.69 20.37 22.03
C ALA A 6 105.44 20.64 21.18
N LYS A 7 105.62 21.21 19.98
CA LYS A 7 104.54 21.47 19.02
C LYS A 7 103.98 20.18 18.42
N ILE A 8 104.85 19.24 18.09
CA ILE A 8 104.47 17.91 17.59
C ILE A 8 103.64 17.17 18.65
N THR A 9 104.09 17.13 19.91
CA THR A 9 103.33 16.47 20.99
C THR A 9 101.96 17.10 21.26
N ASN A 10 101.83 18.43 21.13
CA ASN A 10 100.53 19.09 21.30
C ASN A 10 99.58 18.77 20.14
N LEU A 11 100.08 18.80 18.90
CA LEU A 11 99.31 18.40 17.73
C LEU A 11 98.90 16.93 17.78
N GLU A 12 99.77 16.04 18.27
CA GLU A 12 99.43 14.64 18.51
C GLU A 12 98.29 14.48 19.52
N ALA A 13 98.29 15.25 20.62
CA ALA A 13 97.21 15.26 21.59
C ALA A 13 95.88 15.78 21.01
N GLU A 14 95.92 16.85 20.21
CA GLU A 14 94.74 17.35 19.48
C GLU A 14 94.20 16.33 18.47
N VAL A 15 95.08 15.64 17.74
CA VAL A 15 94.67 14.58 16.79
C VAL A 15 93.97 13.44 17.50
N VAL A 16 94.46 13.03 18.68
CA VAL A 16 93.81 11.98 19.48
C VAL A 16 92.42 12.45 19.95
N SER A 17 92.30 13.67 20.47
CA SER A 17 91.02 14.23 20.93
C SER A 17 90.01 14.41 19.78
N LEU A 18 90.45 14.91 18.62
CA LEU A 18 89.60 15.05 17.44
C LEU A 18 89.15 13.67 16.92
N LYS A 19 90.01 12.67 16.98
CA LYS A 19 89.67 11.31 16.57
C LYS A 19 88.60 10.69 17.47
N GLU A 20 88.70 10.91 18.79
CA GLU A 20 87.68 10.48 19.76
C GLU A 20 86.33 11.16 19.50
N LYS A 21 86.31 12.49 19.32
CA LYS A 21 85.10 13.24 18.97
C LYS A 21 84.48 12.80 17.64
N ILE A 22 85.31 12.43 16.66
CA ILE A 22 84.82 11.91 15.37
C ILE A 22 84.13 10.56 15.56
N GLU A 23 84.68 9.67 16.38
CA GLU A 23 84.06 8.37 16.65
C GLU A 23 82.78 8.50 17.50
N GLU A 24 82.75 9.40 18.49
CA GLU A 24 81.54 9.72 19.25
C GLU A 24 80.45 10.29 18.33
N ALA A 25 80.77 11.28 17.49
CA ALA A 25 79.83 11.86 16.54
C ALA A 25 79.34 10.85 15.48
N LYS A 26 80.17 9.86 15.10
CA LYS A 26 79.73 8.76 14.24
C LYS A 26 78.75 7.85 14.97
N SER A 27 79.05 7.47 16.21
CA SER A 27 78.18 6.64 17.04
C SER A 27 76.82 7.30 17.26
N ASP A 28 76.80 8.60 17.58
CA ASP A 28 75.57 9.37 17.76
C ASP A 28 74.75 9.44 16.48
N ARG A 29 75.42 9.65 15.35
CA ARG A 29 74.76 9.66 14.03
C ARG A 29 74.15 8.31 13.71
N GLU A 30 74.88 7.21 13.90
CA GLU A 30 74.37 5.86 13.65
C GLU A 30 73.17 5.55 14.55
N HIS A 31 73.23 5.92 15.84
CA HIS A 31 72.09 5.78 16.74
C HIS A 31 70.87 6.58 16.28
N ALA A 32 71.06 7.86 15.91
CA ALA A 32 69.96 8.70 15.41
C ALA A 32 69.35 8.16 14.11
N GLU A 33 70.17 7.59 13.22
CA GLU A 33 69.72 6.98 11.97
C GLU A 33 68.88 5.70 12.23
N VAL A 34 69.29 4.86 13.17
CA VAL A 34 68.53 3.68 13.60
C VAL A 34 67.18 4.07 14.20
N ASP A 35 67.16 5.07 15.09
CA ASP A 35 65.92 5.53 15.74
C ASP A 35 64.94 6.14 14.73
N LEU A 36 65.42 6.93 13.77
CA LEU A 36 64.59 7.49 12.70
C LEU A 36 64.02 6.38 11.81
N ASN A 37 64.83 5.40 11.42
CA ASN A 37 64.37 4.26 10.63
C ASN A 37 63.32 3.43 11.37
N ALA A 38 63.48 3.20 12.68
CA ALA A 38 62.49 2.53 13.50
C ALA A 38 61.16 3.31 13.57
N GLN A 39 61.22 4.63 13.72
CA GLN A 39 60.02 5.48 13.70
C GLN A 39 59.32 5.49 12.34
N ILE A 40 60.07 5.52 11.24
CA ILE A 40 59.51 5.45 9.87
C ILE A 40 58.79 4.11 9.69
N LEU A 41 59.44 2.99 10.02
CA LEU A 41 58.84 1.67 9.91
C LEU A 41 57.57 1.52 10.77
N SER A 42 57.55 2.12 11.96
CA SER A 42 56.34 2.14 12.80
C SER A 42 55.21 2.91 12.12
N LYS A 43 55.50 4.11 11.61
CA LYS A 43 54.48 4.95 10.94
C LYS A 43 53.97 4.31 9.65
N ASP A 44 54.84 3.66 8.87
CA ASP A 44 54.44 2.97 7.65
C ASP A 44 53.48 1.81 7.95
N ARG A 45 53.72 1.08 9.05
CA ARG A 45 52.78 0.06 9.53
C ARG A 45 51.43 0.65 9.94
N ASP A 46 51.44 1.76 10.67
CA ASP A 46 50.21 2.42 11.10
C ASP A 46 49.41 2.98 9.90
N LEU A 47 50.09 3.54 8.91
CA LEU A 47 49.47 4.02 7.67
C LEU A 47 48.87 2.87 6.87
N ALA A 48 49.60 1.77 6.70
CA ALA A 48 49.08 0.58 6.03
C ALA A 48 47.85 0.00 6.76
N GLY A 49 47.83 0.03 8.09
CA GLY A 49 46.68 -0.36 8.89
C GLY A 49 45.46 0.53 8.63
N LYS A 50 45.66 1.86 8.61
CA LYS A 50 44.59 2.82 8.30
C LYS A 50 44.07 2.70 6.88
N ASP A 51 44.94 2.43 5.90
CA ASP A 51 44.53 2.23 4.51
C ASP A 51 43.65 0.98 4.37
N ALA A 52 43.97 -0.10 5.09
CA ALA A 52 43.13 -1.30 5.13
C ALA A 52 41.76 -1.01 5.77
N GLU A 53 41.72 -0.25 6.87
CA GLU A 53 40.46 0.15 7.51
C GLU A 53 39.61 1.05 6.59
N ILE A 54 40.22 2.01 5.90
CA ILE A 54 39.52 2.86 4.92
C ILE A 54 38.92 2.02 3.80
N ALA A 55 39.66 1.03 3.29
CA ALA A 55 39.15 0.13 2.26
C ALA A 55 37.95 -0.68 2.75
N GLU A 56 37.98 -1.19 3.97
CA GLU A 56 36.87 -1.93 4.55
C GLU A 56 35.65 -1.05 4.82
N LEU A 57 35.84 0.17 5.34
CA LEU A 57 34.75 1.12 5.56
C LEU A 57 34.07 1.52 4.24
N LYS A 58 34.85 1.74 3.17
CA LYS A 58 34.30 2.00 1.84
C LYS A 58 33.45 0.83 1.32
N ARG A 59 33.93 -0.40 1.50
CA ARG A 59 33.17 -1.61 1.13
C ARG A 59 31.84 -1.69 1.88
N ARG A 60 31.86 -1.54 3.21
CA ARG A 60 30.64 -1.59 4.04
C ARG A 60 29.64 -0.49 3.70
N LEU A 61 30.14 0.72 3.37
CA LEU A 61 29.30 1.83 2.94
C LEU A 61 28.57 1.48 1.64
N PHE A 62 29.29 0.94 0.64
CA PHE A 62 28.69 0.56 -0.63
C PHE A 62 27.65 -0.55 -0.47
N GLU A 63 27.96 -1.60 0.31
CA GLU A 63 27.01 -2.67 0.65
C GLU A 63 25.76 -2.14 1.37
N ALA A 64 25.91 -1.12 2.23
CA ALA A 64 24.78 -0.48 2.90
C ALA A 64 23.93 0.36 1.94
N GLN A 65 24.55 1.04 0.97
CA GLN A 65 23.84 1.80 -0.07
C GLN A 65 23.01 0.88 -0.95
N GLU A 66 23.58 -0.21 -1.44
CA GLU A 66 22.87 -1.20 -2.28
C GLU A 66 21.67 -1.82 -1.52
N LYS A 67 21.86 -2.16 -0.24
CA LYS A 67 20.76 -2.65 0.61
C LYS A 67 19.67 -1.60 0.80
N ASN A 68 20.04 -0.33 0.97
CA ASN A 68 19.05 0.74 1.16
C ASN A 68 18.24 0.96 -0.12
N GLU A 69 18.90 1.01 -1.29
CA GLU A 69 18.23 1.11 -2.59
C GLU A 69 17.25 -0.05 -2.81
N SER A 70 17.64 -1.29 -2.47
CA SER A 70 16.74 -2.45 -2.52
C SER A 70 15.52 -2.27 -1.62
N LEU A 71 15.71 -1.81 -0.37
CA LEU A 71 14.61 -1.60 0.57
C LEU A 71 13.68 -0.46 0.17
N GLU A 72 14.20 0.59 -0.46
CA GLU A 72 13.38 1.68 -1.01
C GLU A 72 12.46 1.19 -2.12
N ILE A 73 12.95 0.30 -2.98
CA ILE A 73 12.14 -0.34 -4.04
C ILE A 73 11.05 -1.22 -3.41
N ASP A 74 11.41 -2.08 -2.44
CA ASP A 74 10.45 -2.95 -1.76
C ASP A 74 9.34 -2.15 -1.06
N LEU A 75 9.73 -1.08 -0.36
CA LEU A 75 8.79 -0.18 0.32
C LEU A 75 7.87 0.53 -0.69
N ALA A 76 8.39 0.98 -1.83
CA ALA A 76 7.58 1.59 -2.88
C ALA A 76 6.58 0.58 -3.46
N ALA A 77 7.01 -0.65 -3.72
CA ALA A 77 6.14 -1.71 -4.21
C ALA A 77 5.05 -2.08 -3.18
N GLU A 78 5.39 -2.12 -1.89
CA GLU A 78 4.43 -2.37 -0.82
C GLU A 78 3.40 -1.26 -0.69
N LYS A 79 3.81 0.01 -0.82
CA LYS A 79 2.88 1.15 -0.82
C LYS A 79 1.89 1.07 -1.97
N VAL A 80 2.36 0.80 -3.20
CA VAL A 80 1.47 0.64 -4.36
C VAL A 80 0.49 -0.52 -4.16
N LYS A 81 0.94 -1.64 -3.58
CA LYS A 81 0.06 -2.76 -3.22
C LYS A 81 -0.99 -2.37 -2.17
N ALA A 82 -0.60 -1.61 -1.15
CA ALA A 82 -1.52 -1.16 -0.11
C ALA A 82 -2.57 -0.18 -0.67
N ASP A 83 -2.15 0.77 -1.51
CA ASP A 83 -3.04 1.75 -2.15
C ASP A 83 -4.05 1.05 -3.08
N THR A 84 -3.57 0.15 -3.94
CA THR A 84 -4.44 -0.64 -4.84
C THR A 84 -5.39 -1.56 -4.08
N ALA A 85 -4.95 -2.18 -2.98
CA ALA A 85 -5.82 -3.00 -2.14
C ALA A 85 -6.91 -2.16 -1.45
N GLU A 86 -6.58 -0.94 -1.00
CA GLU A 86 -7.56 -0.04 -0.38
C GLU A 86 -8.57 0.49 -1.40
N GLU A 87 -8.14 0.81 -2.63
CA GLU A 87 -9.05 1.16 -3.73
C GLU A 87 -10.00 0.00 -4.07
N ALA A 88 -9.47 -1.21 -4.22
CA ALA A 88 -10.28 -2.41 -4.46
C ALA A 88 -11.29 -2.67 -3.32
N ARG A 89 -10.88 -2.44 -2.07
CA ARG A 89 -11.77 -2.59 -0.90
C ARG A 89 -12.91 -1.59 -0.92
N LYS A 90 -12.64 -0.32 -1.27
CA LYS A 90 -13.68 0.71 -1.42
C LYS A 90 -14.66 0.36 -2.54
N ALA A 91 -14.14 -0.03 -3.71
CA ALA A 91 -14.98 -0.44 -4.84
C ALA A 91 -15.88 -1.64 -4.49
N ALA A 92 -15.36 -2.63 -3.77
CA ALA A 92 -16.14 -3.78 -3.31
C ALA A 92 -17.25 -3.38 -2.33
N GLU A 93 -16.98 -2.43 -1.43
CA GLU A 93 -17.98 -1.92 -0.49
C GLU A 93 -19.09 -1.13 -1.21
N GLU A 94 -18.73 -0.30 -2.19
CA GLU A 94 -19.70 0.41 -3.03
C GLU A 94 -20.59 -0.57 -3.82
N ALA A 95 -19.99 -1.58 -4.46
CA ALA A 95 -20.72 -2.63 -5.17
C ALA A 95 -21.68 -3.39 -4.23
N ARG A 96 -21.24 -3.68 -2.99
CA ARG A 96 -22.08 -4.32 -1.96
C ARG A 96 -23.28 -3.46 -1.59
N LYS A 97 -23.09 -2.14 -1.42
CA LYS A 97 -24.19 -1.20 -1.13
C LYS A 97 -25.19 -1.12 -2.29
N ILE A 98 -24.72 -1.10 -3.52
CA ILE A 98 -25.57 -1.12 -4.73
C ILE A 98 -26.38 -2.41 -4.78
N SER A 99 -25.73 -3.57 -4.63
CA SER A 99 -26.39 -4.88 -4.65
C SER A 99 -27.43 -5.03 -3.53
N THR A 100 -27.11 -4.57 -2.32
CA THR A 100 -28.05 -4.58 -1.19
C THR A 100 -29.25 -3.67 -1.45
N SER A 101 -29.03 -2.51 -2.06
CA SER A 101 -30.11 -1.59 -2.42
C SER A 101 -31.07 -2.22 -3.44
N ALA A 102 -30.54 -2.86 -4.48
CA ALA A 102 -31.34 -3.57 -5.47
C ALA A 102 -32.19 -4.66 -4.82
N LEU A 103 -31.58 -5.52 -3.99
CA LEU A 103 -32.29 -6.59 -3.30
C LEU A 103 -33.42 -6.07 -2.39
N ASN A 104 -33.14 -5.03 -1.60
CA ASN A 104 -34.13 -4.44 -0.69
C ASN A 104 -35.30 -3.83 -1.47
N LEU A 105 -35.02 -3.16 -2.59
CA LEU A 105 -36.05 -2.59 -3.46
C LEU A 105 -36.89 -3.69 -4.10
N ASP A 106 -36.26 -4.74 -4.65
CA ASP A 106 -36.95 -5.87 -5.26
C ASP A 106 -37.89 -6.55 -4.27
N GLN A 107 -37.44 -6.77 -3.03
CA GLN A 107 -38.25 -7.37 -1.98
C GLN A 107 -39.45 -6.50 -1.59
N ALA A 108 -39.24 -5.18 -1.44
CA ALA A 108 -40.31 -4.25 -1.11
C ALA A 108 -41.37 -4.18 -2.24
N VAL A 109 -40.92 -4.10 -3.49
CA VAL A 109 -41.79 -4.07 -4.67
C VAL A 109 -42.55 -5.39 -4.83
N ALA A 110 -41.90 -6.54 -4.60
CA ALA A 110 -42.56 -7.84 -4.65
C ALA A 110 -43.67 -7.93 -3.58
N ALA A 111 -43.37 -7.55 -2.34
CA ALA A 111 -44.35 -7.56 -1.25
C ALA A 111 -45.54 -6.61 -1.53
N LEU A 112 -45.27 -5.43 -2.08
CA LEU A 112 -46.31 -4.49 -2.48
C LEU A 112 -47.18 -5.06 -3.62
N THR A 113 -46.55 -5.68 -4.62
CA THR A 113 -47.25 -6.32 -5.75
C THR A 113 -48.17 -7.45 -5.27
N ASP A 114 -47.68 -8.32 -4.39
CA ASP A 114 -48.46 -9.41 -3.81
C ASP A 114 -49.67 -8.87 -3.02
N ALA A 115 -49.47 -7.81 -2.22
CA ALA A 115 -50.53 -7.21 -1.44
C ALA A 115 -51.59 -6.53 -2.33
N VAL A 116 -51.18 -5.78 -3.35
CA VAL A 116 -52.09 -5.17 -4.33
C VAL A 116 -52.89 -6.24 -5.08
N CYS A 117 -52.24 -7.34 -5.48
CA CYS A 117 -52.93 -8.46 -6.12
C CYS A 117 -53.97 -9.10 -5.20
N ALA A 118 -53.65 -9.27 -3.91
CA ALA A 118 -54.60 -9.81 -2.92
C ALA A 118 -55.82 -8.88 -2.74
N VAL A 119 -55.62 -7.56 -2.65
CA VAL A 119 -56.70 -6.57 -2.59
C VAL A 119 -57.54 -6.59 -3.87
N GLY A 120 -56.91 -6.65 -5.04
CA GLY A 120 -57.60 -6.76 -6.32
C GLY A 120 -58.47 -8.02 -6.43
N HIS A 121 -57.93 -9.19 -6.04
CA HIS A 121 -58.69 -10.44 -5.99
C HIS A 121 -59.88 -10.33 -5.04
N ARG A 122 -59.70 -9.73 -3.86
CA ARG A 122 -60.78 -9.46 -2.90
C ARG A 122 -61.88 -8.60 -3.53
N GLY A 123 -61.51 -7.48 -4.15
CA GLY A 123 -62.44 -6.59 -4.83
C GLY A 123 -63.29 -7.33 -5.88
N GLY A 124 -62.64 -8.17 -6.71
CA GLY A 124 -63.33 -8.98 -7.70
C GLY A 124 -64.32 -9.99 -7.11
N TYR A 125 -63.96 -10.66 -6.01
CA TYR A 125 -64.90 -11.55 -5.30
C TYR A 125 -66.09 -10.79 -4.73
N LEU A 126 -65.87 -9.61 -4.12
CA LEU A 126 -66.94 -8.77 -3.59
C LEU A 126 -67.91 -8.33 -4.69
N GLU A 127 -67.41 -7.90 -5.84
CA GLU A 127 -68.21 -7.51 -7.00
C GLU A 127 -69.06 -8.69 -7.53
N CYS A 128 -68.47 -9.87 -7.65
CA CYS A 128 -69.19 -11.09 -8.02
C CYS A 128 -70.29 -11.44 -7.03
N THR A 129 -70.03 -11.36 -5.72
CA THR A 129 -71.07 -11.60 -4.71
C THR A 129 -72.20 -10.60 -4.84
N GLN A 130 -71.91 -9.31 -5.03
CA GLN A 130 -72.93 -8.28 -5.24
C GLN A 130 -73.83 -8.59 -6.45
N HIS A 131 -73.26 -9.05 -7.57
CA HIS A 131 -74.06 -9.44 -8.74
C HIS A 131 -74.96 -10.65 -8.48
N VAL A 132 -74.45 -11.66 -7.76
CA VAL A 132 -75.23 -12.87 -7.43
C VAL A 132 -76.35 -12.54 -6.44
N GLU A 133 -76.08 -11.74 -5.41
CA GLU A 133 -77.08 -11.26 -4.45
C GLU A 133 -78.19 -10.48 -5.15
N ALA A 134 -77.82 -9.58 -6.08
CA ALA A 134 -78.78 -8.81 -6.86
C ALA A 134 -79.67 -9.70 -7.75
N ALA A 135 -79.11 -10.73 -8.38
CA ALA A 135 -79.86 -11.66 -9.23
C ALA A 135 -80.80 -12.56 -8.43
N MET A 136 -80.35 -13.06 -7.27
CA MET A 136 -81.12 -13.97 -6.41
C MET A 136 -82.10 -13.26 -5.49
N LYS A 137 -81.93 -11.93 -5.27
CA LYS A 137 -82.66 -11.14 -4.27
C LYS A 137 -82.51 -11.69 -2.85
N GLU A 138 -81.37 -12.28 -2.56
CA GLU A 138 -81.00 -12.85 -1.26
C GLU A 138 -79.61 -12.32 -0.88
N HIS A 139 -79.39 -12.05 0.40
CA HIS A 139 -78.11 -11.57 0.92
C HIS A 139 -77.32 -12.75 1.50
N PHE A 140 -76.14 -12.99 0.97
CA PHE A 140 -75.16 -13.91 1.51
C PHE A 140 -74.26 -13.14 2.50
N GLY A 141 -74.45 -13.40 3.80
CA GLY A 141 -73.65 -12.71 4.84
C GLY A 141 -72.15 -12.99 4.74
N THR A 142 -71.35 -12.24 5.52
CA THR A 142 -69.88 -12.32 5.56
C THR A 142 -69.30 -13.71 5.86
N ARG A 143 -70.12 -14.64 6.35
CA ARG A 143 -69.76 -16.01 6.71
C ARG A 143 -69.37 -16.91 5.53
N TYR A 144 -69.72 -16.51 4.29
CA TYR A 144 -69.41 -17.26 3.07
C TYR A 144 -68.28 -16.63 2.24
N TYR A 145 -67.70 -15.53 2.71
CA TYR A 145 -66.57 -14.90 2.03
C TYR A 145 -65.29 -15.63 2.42
N SER A 146 -64.60 -16.19 1.42
CA SER A 146 -63.24 -16.70 1.59
C SER A 146 -62.20 -15.58 1.73
N VAL A 147 -62.61 -14.32 1.58
CA VAL A 147 -61.73 -13.17 1.50
C VAL A 147 -61.97 -12.20 2.66
N THR A 148 -60.91 -11.89 3.39
CA THR A 148 -60.93 -11.10 4.63
C THR A 148 -60.32 -9.70 4.40
N ASP A 149 -60.58 -8.77 5.32
CA ASP A 149 -59.99 -7.42 5.32
C ASP A 149 -58.47 -7.43 5.57
N GLN A 150 -57.90 -8.62 5.86
CA GLN A 150 -56.47 -8.84 6.02
C GLN A 150 -55.67 -8.40 4.78
N ALA A 151 -56.24 -8.48 3.58
CA ALA A 151 -55.56 -8.01 2.37
C ALA A 151 -55.29 -6.49 2.41
N ASP A 152 -56.25 -5.70 2.92
CA ASP A 152 -56.12 -4.25 3.06
C ASP A 152 -55.09 -3.90 4.14
N GLU A 153 -55.05 -4.65 5.25
CA GLU A 153 -54.02 -4.50 6.28
C GLU A 153 -52.61 -4.89 5.77
N MET A 154 -52.52 -5.91 4.93
CA MET A 154 -51.25 -6.32 4.32
C MET A 154 -50.75 -5.28 3.32
N LEU A 155 -51.64 -4.66 2.56
CA LEU A 155 -51.29 -3.56 1.66
C LEU A 155 -50.78 -2.36 2.45
N ALA A 156 -51.49 -1.92 3.48
CA ALA A 156 -51.05 -0.80 4.31
C ALA A 156 -49.66 -1.02 4.93
N LYS A 157 -49.36 -2.26 5.37
CA LYS A 157 -48.03 -2.62 5.88
C LYS A 157 -46.96 -2.61 4.79
N ALA A 158 -47.26 -3.11 3.60
CA ALA A 158 -46.33 -3.12 2.48
C ALA A 158 -46.03 -1.69 1.98
N GLU A 159 -47.04 -0.83 1.94
CA GLU A 159 -46.90 0.61 1.66
C GLU A 159 -46.02 1.29 2.71
N GLU A 160 -46.27 1.05 4.00
CA GLU A 160 -45.44 1.60 5.08
C GLU A 160 -43.97 1.20 4.93
N VAL A 161 -43.67 -0.06 4.59
CA VAL A 161 -42.30 -0.53 4.35
C VAL A 161 -41.67 0.14 3.12
N TYR A 162 -42.42 0.27 2.02
CA TYR A 162 -41.92 0.88 0.79
C TYR A 162 -41.66 2.39 0.96
N ASP A 163 -42.57 3.12 1.59
CA ASP A 163 -42.49 4.57 1.79
C ASP A 163 -41.31 4.97 2.69
N HIS A 164 -40.92 4.09 3.61
CA HIS A 164 -39.80 4.30 4.54
C HIS A 164 -38.54 3.53 4.13
N LEU A 165 -38.48 3.01 2.90
CA LEU A 165 -37.34 2.23 2.43
C LEU A 165 -36.08 3.10 2.31
N SER A 166 -35.07 2.80 3.12
CA SER A 166 -33.76 3.42 3.02
C SER A 166 -32.83 2.56 2.17
N LEU A 167 -32.39 3.09 1.04
CA LEU A 167 -31.47 2.40 0.13
C LEU A 167 -30.04 2.89 0.36
N PRO A 168 -29.09 2.01 0.72
CA PRO A 168 -27.68 2.39 0.92
C PRO A 168 -27.03 3.13 -0.27
N VAL A 169 -27.49 2.90 -1.50
CA VAL A 169 -27.04 3.62 -2.70
C VAL A 169 -27.28 5.12 -2.60
N MET A 170 -28.28 5.57 -1.83
CA MET A 170 -28.54 6.99 -1.62
C MET A 170 -27.38 7.69 -0.92
N GLU A 171 -26.66 7.00 -0.02
CA GLU A 171 -25.45 7.55 0.60
C GLU A 171 -24.34 7.77 -0.44
N LEU A 172 -24.16 6.83 -1.37
CA LEU A 172 -23.17 6.93 -2.44
C LEU A 172 -23.49 8.07 -3.39
N VAL A 173 -24.77 8.22 -3.75
CA VAL A 173 -25.25 9.35 -4.57
C VAL A 173 -25.00 10.68 -3.86
N MET A 174 -25.36 10.79 -2.58
CA MET A 174 -25.12 12.00 -1.79
C MET A 174 -23.63 12.34 -1.69
N GLU A 175 -22.77 11.34 -1.53
CA GLU A 175 -21.32 11.56 -1.50
C GLU A 175 -20.79 12.01 -2.86
N ALA A 176 -21.20 11.35 -3.95
CA ALA A 176 -20.82 11.71 -5.31
C ALA A 176 -21.16 13.16 -5.66
N LEU A 177 -22.33 13.65 -5.21
CA LEU A 177 -22.80 15.02 -5.44
C LEU A 177 -21.97 16.11 -4.73
N LYS A 178 -21.13 15.75 -3.76
CA LYS A 178 -20.24 16.69 -3.08
C LYS A 178 -19.00 17.05 -3.90
N HIS A 179 -18.72 16.31 -4.98
CA HIS A 179 -17.52 16.49 -5.78
C HIS A 179 -17.80 17.20 -7.11
N ASP A 180 -16.83 17.94 -7.63
CA ASP A 180 -16.95 18.67 -8.90
C ASP A 180 -17.15 17.72 -10.12
N ASP A 181 -16.64 16.49 -10.03
CA ASP A 181 -16.75 15.42 -11.02
C ASP A 181 -17.98 14.51 -10.80
N TYR A 182 -19.01 15.00 -10.11
CA TYR A 182 -20.20 14.22 -9.73
C TYR A 182 -20.83 13.43 -10.88
N VAL A 183 -20.83 13.96 -12.11
CA VAL A 183 -21.37 13.26 -13.29
C VAL A 183 -20.64 11.95 -13.56
N ALA A 184 -19.30 11.94 -13.48
CA ALA A 184 -18.50 10.74 -13.69
C ALA A 184 -18.71 9.72 -12.56
N ARG A 185 -18.77 10.20 -11.32
CA ARG A 185 -19.02 9.35 -10.13
C ARG A 185 -20.41 8.71 -10.18
N LEU A 186 -21.44 9.47 -10.49
CA LEU A 186 -22.79 8.95 -10.62
C LEU A 186 -22.91 7.91 -11.75
N LYS A 187 -22.20 8.12 -12.88
CA LYS A 187 -22.11 7.10 -13.93
C LYS A 187 -21.48 5.81 -13.40
N SER A 188 -20.38 5.91 -12.65
CA SER A 188 -19.74 4.72 -12.06
C SER A 188 -20.61 3.98 -11.04
N ILE A 189 -21.49 4.69 -10.34
CA ILE A 189 -22.40 4.10 -9.34
C ILE A 189 -23.64 3.48 -10.00
N LEU A 190 -24.22 4.15 -10.99
CA LEU A 190 -25.54 3.83 -11.54
C LEU A 190 -25.49 3.01 -12.84
N MET A 191 -24.37 3.04 -13.56
CA MET A 191 -24.19 2.22 -14.76
C MET A 191 -23.45 0.95 -14.35
N VAL A 192 -24.00 -0.20 -14.72
CA VAL A 192 -23.25 -1.46 -14.75
C VAL A 192 -22.08 -1.24 -15.72
N PRO A 193 -20.82 -1.54 -15.36
CA PRO A 193 -19.75 -1.49 -16.36
C PRO A 193 -20.15 -2.43 -17.48
N GLU A 194 -20.24 -1.88 -18.69
CA GLU A 194 -20.31 -2.67 -19.92
C GLU A 194 -19.18 -3.70 -19.77
N THR A 195 -19.52 -4.98 -19.69
CA THR A 195 -18.51 -6.03 -19.64
C THR A 195 -17.73 -5.87 -20.93
N VAL A 196 -16.56 -5.24 -20.82
CA VAL A 196 -15.55 -5.28 -21.87
C VAL A 196 -15.17 -6.75 -21.91
N GLU A 197 -15.79 -7.50 -22.81
CA GLU A 197 -15.27 -8.80 -23.22
C GLU A 197 -13.87 -8.51 -23.76
N LEU A 198 -12.86 -8.76 -22.93
CA LEU A 198 -11.48 -8.75 -23.39
C LEU A 198 -11.42 -9.74 -24.54
N SER A 199 -10.95 -9.29 -25.70
CA SER A 199 -10.75 -10.23 -26.81
C SER A 199 -9.69 -11.26 -26.38
N GLU A 200 -9.77 -12.49 -26.91
CA GLU A 200 -8.79 -13.55 -26.63
C GLU A 200 -7.32 -13.07 -26.84
N GLU A 201 -7.14 -12.11 -27.75
CA GLU A 201 -5.84 -11.49 -28.08
C GLU A 201 -5.31 -10.57 -26.96
N GLU A 202 -6.19 -9.87 -26.24
CA GLU A 202 -5.83 -9.01 -25.10
C GLU A 202 -5.50 -9.84 -23.85
N GLU A 203 -6.21 -10.95 -23.61
CA GLU A 203 -5.88 -11.90 -22.54
C GLU A 203 -4.52 -12.57 -22.76
N GLU A 204 -4.22 -12.98 -24.01
CA GLU A 204 -2.93 -13.58 -24.36
C GLU A 204 -1.77 -12.59 -24.17
N THR A 205 -1.99 -11.33 -24.54
CA THR A 205 -0.99 -10.26 -24.36
C THR A 205 -0.69 -9.98 -22.89
N ILE A 206 -1.73 -9.98 -22.02
CA ILE A 206 -1.55 -9.79 -20.57
C ILE A 206 -0.80 -10.97 -19.95
N LEU A 207 -1.13 -12.20 -20.35
CA LEU A 207 -0.43 -13.40 -19.88
C LEU A 207 1.04 -13.42 -20.32
N GLU A 208 1.34 -13.00 -21.54
CA GLU A 208 2.72 -12.92 -22.05
C GLU A 208 3.55 -11.86 -21.31
N VAL A 209 2.97 -10.70 -21.01
CA VAL A 209 3.61 -9.65 -20.21
C VAL A 209 3.86 -10.15 -18.78
N MET A 210 2.88 -10.82 -18.16
CA MET A 210 3.05 -11.39 -16.82
C MET A 210 4.08 -12.51 -16.76
N ALA A 211 4.22 -13.31 -17.82
CA ALA A 211 5.24 -14.35 -17.92
C ALA A 211 6.65 -13.77 -18.06
N ARG A 212 6.80 -12.66 -18.79
CA ARG A 212 8.09 -11.97 -18.97
C ARG A 212 8.58 -11.24 -17.72
N SER A 213 7.70 -10.77 -16.85
CA SER A 213 8.07 -10.11 -15.59
C SER A 213 8.46 -11.07 -14.46
N ARG A 214 8.42 -12.39 -14.68
CA ARG A 214 8.80 -13.44 -13.69
C ARG A 214 10.15 -14.11 -14.00
N LEU A 215 10.91 -13.61 -14.97
CA LEU A 215 12.28 -14.01 -15.30
C LEU A 215 13.26 -12.91 -14.91
#